data_AF-A0A7K3YAG6-F1
#
_entry.id   AF-A0A7K3YAG6-F1
#
_cell.length_a   1.000
_cell.length_b   1.000
_cell.length_c   1.000
_cell.angle_alpha   90.00
_cell.angle_beta   90.00
_cell.angle_gamma   90.00
#
_symmetry.space_group_name_H-M   'P 1'
#
loop_
_entity.id
_entity.type
_entity.pdbx_description
1 polymer ?
#
loop_
_entity_poly.entity_id
_entity_poly.type
_entity_poly.pdbx_seq_one_letter_code
_entity_poly.pdbx_strand_id
1 'polypeptide(L)'
;VIVRDYLRFNAGEGMVPIPVREYRQMAGRAGRPHLDPYGEAILIAKSEEMVEGLFDHYIDAPAEDVRSQCANEAILCSHILSLISTGFVRERGELLGFMDGTLYAYMGESPRALSRAVDRALEFLVEAEMITEVGEWLESTEYGSLVSRLYIDPRSAEVIVTAMIGQKEYTDTGLLQLLCFTPDMLTLYVRRSDIYLLDRFLTEHLDELWMEIPWDSDERFDRSLKTALLLSDWANEVGEETICERYNVGPGDIYGMVEGVSWLIHASRHLARLFAPHLTGPIEEMELRTKHGIRKELLPLIRLRGIGRVRARRLFNNGLGSLDALRAAGPEKVGKVIGQKIAARVFEQLEEGQGEIEEVTEDQSTLSWFG
;
A
#
# COMPACT_ATOMS: atom_id res chain seq x y z
N VAL A 1 26.91 5.93 18.05
CA VAL A 1 26.26 5.61 16.75
C VAL A 1 27.33 5.50 15.68
N ILE A 2 27.22 4.52 14.77
CA ILE A 2 28.13 4.40 13.64
C ILE A 2 27.31 4.53 12.35
N VAL A 3 27.58 5.58 11.57
CA VAL A 3 27.02 5.78 10.24
C VAL A 3 28.00 5.16 9.24
N ARG A 4 27.69 3.94 8.80
CA ARG A 4 28.58 3.16 7.93
C ARG A 4 28.62 3.68 6.50
N ASP A 5 27.45 4.01 5.96
CA ASP A 5 27.28 4.41 4.57
C ASP A 5 26.63 5.81 4.52
N TYR A 6 27.27 6.74 3.81
CA TYR A 6 26.75 8.10 3.57
C TYR A 6 26.19 8.27 2.16
N LEU A 7 26.22 7.21 1.34
CA LEU A 7 25.64 7.21 0.00
C LEU A 7 24.45 6.26 -0.02
N ARG A 8 23.33 6.70 -0.58
CA ARG A 8 22.13 5.91 -0.83
C ARG A 8 21.86 5.84 -2.33
N PHE A 9 21.42 4.69 -2.82
CA PHE A 9 20.95 4.58 -4.19
C PHE A 9 19.61 5.30 -4.34
N ASN A 10 19.52 6.20 -5.30
CA ASN A 10 18.29 6.82 -5.75
C ASN A 10 18.05 6.44 -7.22
N ALA A 11 16.82 6.02 -7.55
CA ALA A 11 16.48 5.62 -8.90
C ALA A 11 16.63 6.82 -9.86
N GLY A 12 17.23 6.60 -11.03
CA GLY A 12 17.52 7.67 -12.00
C GLY A 12 18.76 8.53 -11.69
N GLU A 13 19.18 8.63 -10.43
CA GLU A 13 20.33 9.46 -10.02
C GLU A 13 21.56 8.65 -9.60
N GLY A 14 21.40 7.36 -9.29
CA GLY A 14 22.48 6.50 -8.83
C GLY A 14 22.81 6.69 -7.35
N MET A 15 24.09 6.55 -6.97
CA MET A 15 24.52 6.71 -5.58
C MET A 15 24.65 8.18 -5.23
N VAL A 16 23.76 8.70 -4.39
CA VAL A 16 23.73 10.09 -3.94
C VAL A 16 24.05 10.18 -2.45
N PRO A 17 24.68 11.28 -1.97
CA PRO A 17 24.84 11.52 -0.54
C PRO A 17 23.51 11.56 0.19
N ILE A 18 23.47 10.99 1.39
CA ILE A 18 22.33 11.19 2.28
C ILE A 18 22.25 12.68 2.68
N PRO A 19 21.05 13.23 2.91
CA PRO A 19 20.91 14.59 3.41
C PRO A 19 21.61 14.79 4.77
N VAL A 20 22.16 15.99 4.99
CA VAL A 20 22.76 16.41 6.28
C VAL A 20 21.76 16.24 7.42
N ARG A 21 20.48 16.56 7.17
CA ARG A 21 19.41 16.32 8.15
C ARG A 21 19.25 14.84 8.53
N GLU A 22 19.41 13.91 7.59
CA GLU A 22 19.36 12.46 7.89
C GLU A 22 20.58 12.03 8.72
N TYR A 23 21.78 12.49 8.33
CA TYR A 23 22.99 12.28 9.12
C TYR A 23 22.84 12.78 10.56
N ARG A 24 22.36 14.02 10.74
CA ARG A 24 22.15 14.61 12.07
C ARG A 24 21.10 13.86 12.89
N GLN A 25 20.04 13.35 12.28
CA GLN A 25 19.06 12.48 12.96
C GLN A 25 19.67 11.16 13.42
N MET A 26 20.58 10.57 12.63
CA MET A 26 21.31 9.37 13.06
C MET A 26 22.30 9.69 14.19
N ALA A 27 23.13 10.72 14.01
CA ALA A 27 24.13 11.14 14.99
C ALA A 27 23.49 11.55 16.32
N GLY A 28 22.34 12.24 16.29
CA GLY A 28 21.60 12.66 17.47
C GLY A 28 21.02 11.53 18.33
N ARG A 29 21.06 10.27 17.84
CA ARG A 29 20.73 9.08 18.65
C ARG A 29 21.91 8.60 19.52
N ALA A 30 23.09 9.23 19.40
CA ALA A 30 24.25 8.89 20.21
C ALA A 30 24.19 9.57 21.59
N GLY A 31 24.37 8.77 22.64
CA GLY A 31 24.34 9.22 24.02
C GLY A 31 22.98 8.99 24.68
N ARG A 32 22.94 8.08 25.65
CA ARG A 32 21.71 7.77 26.39
C ARG A 32 21.57 8.75 27.56
N PRO A 33 20.47 9.50 27.65
CA PRO A 33 20.21 10.38 28.77
C PRO A 33 20.39 9.65 30.10
N HIS A 34 21.14 10.26 31.03
CA HIS A 34 21.42 9.76 32.39
C HIS A 34 22.31 8.51 32.50
N LEU A 35 22.76 7.91 31.40
CA LEU A 35 23.65 6.74 31.44
C LEU A 35 25.05 7.05 30.91
N ASP A 36 25.12 7.77 29.80
CA ASP A 36 26.38 8.07 29.13
C ASP A 36 26.83 9.50 29.46
N PRO A 37 28.11 9.73 29.82
CA PRO A 37 28.62 11.07 30.10
C PRO A 37 28.67 11.96 28.86
N TYR A 38 28.76 11.35 27.67
CA TYR A 38 28.68 11.99 26.36
C TYR A 38 28.31 10.94 25.30
N GLY A 39 27.85 11.39 24.12
CA GLY A 39 27.55 10.54 22.98
C GLY A 39 28.59 10.67 21.87
N GLU A 40 29.00 9.55 21.28
CA GLU A 40 29.91 9.53 20.12
C GLU A 40 29.17 9.09 18.85
N ALA A 41 29.32 9.87 17.78
CA ALA A 41 28.84 9.54 16.44
C ALA A 41 30.03 9.47 15.48
N ILE A 42 30.18 8.34 14.79
CA ILE A 42 31.30 8.07 13.87
C ILE A 42 30.73 7.91 12.47
N LEU A 43 31.30 8.66 11.50
CA LEU A 43 31.01 8.51 10.07
C LEU A 43 32.20 7.82 9.38
N ILE A 44 31.94 6.75 8.64
CA ILE A 44 33.01 5.96 8.00
C ILE A 44 33.32 6.52 6.61
N ALA A 45 34.54 7.03 6.43
CA ALA A 45 35.10 7.39 5.12
C ALA A 45 35.72 6.17 4.43
N LYS A 46 35.70 6.12 3.09
CA LYS A 46 36.38 5.05 2.33
C LYS A 46 37.88 5.28 2.13
N SER A 47 38.35 6.52 2.29
CA SER A 47 39.77 6.90 2.21
C SER A 47 40.02 8.10 3.11
N GLU A 48 41.28 8.28 3.52
CA GLU A 48 41.73 9.40 4.35
C GLU A 48 41.48 10.76 3.67
N GLU A 49 41.65 10.83 2.35
CA GLU A 49 41.43 12.03 1.54
C GLU A 49 39.99 12.55 1.60
N MET A 50 39.00 11.69 1.89
CA MET A 50 37.59 12.11 1.97
C MET A 50 37.19 12.63 3.35
N VAL A 51 38.04 12.48 4.37
CA VAL A 51 37.69 12.84 5.75
C VAL A 51 37.35 14.32 5.84
N GLU A 52 38.22 15.20 5.33
CA GLU A 52 38.00 16.66 5.38
C GLU A 52 36.70 17.07 4.69
N GLY A 53 36.45 16.56 3.47
CA GLY A 53 35.21 16.84 2.75
C GLY A 53 33.94 16.33 3.44
N LEU A 54 34.02 15.23 4.21
CA LEU A 54 32.88 14.73 4.98
C LEU A 54 32.64 15.56 6.25
N PHE A 55 33.70 16.08 6.89
CA PHE A 55 33.55 17.06 7.98
C PHE A 55 32.84 18.31 7.47
N ASP A 56 33.35 18.88 6.38
CA ASP A 56 32.77 20.07 5.75
C ASP A 56 31.29 19.85 5.38
N HIS A 57 30.97 18.72 4.76
CA HIS A 57 29.64 18.46 4.23
C HIS A 57 28.59 18.07 5.29
N TYR A 58 28.98 17.38 6.38
CA TYR A 58 28.01 16.82 7.34
C TYR A 58 28.09 17.41 8.75
N ILE A 59 29.30 17.70 9.23
CA ILE A 59 29.53 18.14 10.60
C ILE A 59 29.46 19.67 10.67
N ASP A 60 30.21 20.33 9.80
CA ASP A 60 30.35 21.79 9.82
C ASP A 60 29.27 22.50 8.99
N ALA A 61 28.71 21.84 7.97
CA ALA A 61 27.59 22.38 7.19
C ALA A 61 26.28 22.48 8.01
N PRO A 62 25.46 23.52 7.80
CA PRO A 62 24.09 23.56 8.30
C PRO A 62 23.23 22.46 7.64
N ALA A 63 22.13 22.10 8.29
CA ALA A 63 21.13 21.23 7.67
C ALA A 63 20.47 21.95 6.47
N GLU A 64 20.02 21.17 5.49
CA GLU A 64 19.33 21.72 4.32
C GLU A 64 18.01 22.40 4.70
N ASP A 65 17.67 23.47 3.99
CA ASP A 65 16.40 24.15 4.13
C ASP A 65 15.23 23.22 3.77
N VAL A 66 14.14 23.32 4.53
CA VAL A 66 12.90 22.60 4.22
C VAL A 66 12.23 23.25 3.02
N ARG A 67 12.05 22.48 1.94
CA ARG A 67 11.29 22.90 0.76
C ARG A 67 9.95 22.19 0.68
N SER A 68 8.90 22.97 0.42
CA SER A 68 7.57 22.47 0.13
C SER A 68 7.56 21.57 -1.11
N GLN A 69 6.84 20.45 -1.02
CA GLN A 69 6.59 19.53 -2.14
C GLN A 69 5.18 19.70 -2.73
N CYS A 70 4.48 20.79 -2.38
CA CYS A 70 3.08 21.02 -2.75
C CYS A 70 2.83 21.09 -4.26
N ALA A 71 3.80 21.57 -5.05
CA ALA A 71 3.68 21.63 -6.51
C ALA A 71 3.92 20.28 -7.21
N ASN A 72 4.15 19.19 -6.47
CA ASN A 72 4.18 17.86 -7.04
C ASN A 72 2.77 17.48 -7.50
N GLU A 73 2.55 17.44 -8.81
CA GLU A 73 1.25 17.14 -9.43
C GLU A 73 0.63 15.85 -8.91
N ALA A 74 1.45 14.85 -8.61
CA ALA A 74 1.00 13.58 -8.05
C ALA A 74 0.25 13.75 -6.74
N ILE A 75 0.77 14.60 -5.87
CA ILE A 75 0.24 14.83 -4.53
C ILE A 75 -0.88 15.88 -4.60
N LEU A 76 -0.69 16.88 -5.46
CA LEU A 76 -1.58 18.02 -5.57
C LEU A 76 -2.98 17.63 -6.07
N CYS A 77 -3.07 16.69 -7.02
CA CYS A 77 -4.35 16.26 -7.58
C CYS A 77 -5.30 15.70 -6.51
N SER A 78 -4.81 14.80 -5.63
CA SER A 78 -5.60 14.24 -4.52
C SER A 78 -6.08 15.31 -3.55
N HIS A 79 -5.25 16.31 -3.25
CA HIS A 79 -5.63 17.42 -2.36
C HIS A 79 -6.65 18.36 -3.00
N ILE A 80 -6.49 18.69 -4.29
CA ILE A 80 -7.48 19.52 -5.01
C ILE A 80 -8.83 18.82 -5.04
N LEU A 81 -8.87 17.53 -5.39
CA LEU A 81 -10.09 16.75 -5.34
C LEU A 81 -10.71 16.76 -3.93
N SER A 82 -9.89 16.58 -2.89
CA SER A 82 -10.35 16.63 -1.50
C SER A 82 -10.96 17.98 -1.11
N LEU A 83 -10.34 19.10 -1.49
CA LEU A 83 -10.85 20.45 -1.22
C LEU A 83 -12.21 20.69 -1.89
N ILE A 84 -12.37 20.22 -3.12
CA ILE A 84 -13.63 20.34 -3.88
C ILE A 84 -14.69 19.39 -3.29
N SER A 85 -14.36 18.11 -3.07
CA SER A 85 -15.30 17.11 -2.53
C SER A 85 -15.80 17.40 -1.12
N THR A 86 -14.99 18.06 -0.30
CA THR A 86 -15.40 18.50 1.05
C THR A 86 -16.15 19.83 1.03
N GLY A 87 -16.23 20.48 -0.13
CA GLY A 87 -16.87 21.79 -0.30
C GLY A 87 -16.11 22.94 0.35
N PHE A 88 -14.83 22.74 0.70
CA PHE A 88 -13.94 23.79 1.22
C PHE A 88 -13.58 24.81 0.14
N VAL A 89 -13.49 24.35 -1.10
CA VAL A 89 -13.36 25.17 -2.30
C VAL A 89 -14.55 24.88 -3.21
N ARG A 90 -15.18 25.92 -3.75
CA ARG A 90 -16.27 25.82 -4.72
C ARG A 90 -15.98 26.58 -6.01
N GLU A 91 -14.99 27.45 -6.00
CA GLU A 91 -14.61 28.25 -7.17
C GLU A 91 -13.09 28.20 -7.40
N ARG A 92 -12.68 28.34 -8.67
CA ARG A 92 -11.25 28.35 -9.03
C ARG A 92 -10.46 29.45 -8.31
N GLY A 93 -11.08 30.60 -8.06
CA GLY A 93 -10.48 31.70 -7.29
C GLY A 93 -10.21 31.34 -5.83
N GLU A 94 -11.14 30.63 -5.19
CA GLU A 94 -10.97 30.13 -3.82
C GLU A 94 -9.84 29.10 -3.74
N LEU A 95 -9.70 28.25 -4.77
CA LEU A 95 -8.61 27.28 -4.85
C LEU A 95 -7.25 27.97 -4.86
N LEU A 96 -7.07 28.96 -5.75
CA LEU A 96 -5.82 29.72 -5.82
C LEU A 96 -5.56 30.49 -4.51
N GLY A 97 -6.59 31.08 -3.92
CA GLY A 97 -6.48 31.75 -2.61
C GLY A 97 -6.06 30.80 -1.48
N PHE A 98 -6.53 29.55 -1.49
CA PHE A 98 -6.04 28.53 -0.56
C PHE A 98 -4.56 28.22 -0.81
N MET A 99 -4.17 28.07 -2.07
CA MET A 99 -2.79 27.75 -2.46
C MET A 99 -1.81 28.86 -2.07
N ASP A 100 -2.24 30.13 -2.09
CA ASP A 100 -1.48 31.29 -1.60
C ASP A 100 -1.17 31.24 -0.10
N GLY A 101 -1.94 30.48 0.67
CA GLY A 101 -1.73 30.26 2.11
C GLY A 101 -0.72 29.13 2.44
N THR A 102 -0.19 28.44 1.44
CA THR A 102 0.69 27.28 1.65
C THR A 102 2.16 27.68 1.87
N LEU A 103 2.96 26.77 2.46
CA LEU A 103 4.42 26.96 2.56
C LEU A 103 5.07 27.19 1.19
N TYR A 104 4.53 26.58 0.12
CA TYR A 104 5.04 26.77 -1.24
C TYR A 104 4.94 28.23 -1.69
N ALA A 105 3.77 28.83 -1.50
CA ALA A 105 3.53 30.23 -1.81
C ALA A 105 4.36 31.16 -0.91
N TYR A 106 4.45 30.86 0.39
CA TYR A 106 5.24 31.64 1.35
C TYR A 106 6.73 31.72 0.99
N MET A 107 7.32 30.61 0.56
CA MET A 107 8.73 30.58 0.12
C MET A 107 8.96 31.32 -1.21
N GLY A 108 7.90 31.68 -1.94
CA GLY A 108 8.00 32.37 -3.22
C GLY A 108 8.59 31.50 -4.35
N GLU A 109 8.61 30.18 -4.17
CA GLU A 109 9.11 29.25 -5.19
C GLU A 109 8.15 29.25 -6.39
N SER A 110 8.52 29.93 -7.47
CA SER A 110 7.84 29.92 -8.79
C SER A 110 6.29 29.87 -8.77
N PRO A 111 5.58 30.98 -8.50
CA PRO A 111 4.11 31.04 -8.51
C PRO A 111 3.46 30.53 -9.81
N ARG A 112 4.13 30.76 -10.95
CA ARG A 112 3.71 30.25 -12.26
C ARG A 112 3.77 28.73 -12.39
N ALA A 113 4.62 28.06 -11.61
CA ALA A 113 4.68 26.60 -11.59
C ALA A 113 3.49 26.05 -10.81
N LEU A 114 3.15 26.65 -9.66
CA LEU A 114 1.99 26.28 -8.86
C LEU A 114 0.69 26.41 -9.64
N SER A 115 0.43 27.59 -10.23
CA SER A 115 -0.78 27.81 -11.03
C SER A 115 -0.89 26.79 -12.15
N ARG A 116 0.20 26.54 -12.89
CA ARG A 116 0.21 25.53 -13.95
C ARG A 116 -0.02 24.10 -13.44
N ALA A 117 0.43 23.76 -12.23
CA ALA A 117 0.20 22.46 -11.63
C ALA A 117 -1.26 22.30 -11.17
N VAL A 118 -1.84 23.36 -10.61
CA VAL A 118 -3.28 23.42 -10.27
C VAL A 118 -4.13 23.27 -11.52
N ASP A 119 -3.80 24.00 -12.59
CA ASP A 119 -4.54 23.95 -13.85
C ASP A 119 -4.53 22.54 -14.45
N ARG A 120 -3.35 21.89 -14.54
CA ARG A 120 -3.23 20.50 -15.00
C ARG A 120 -4.02 19.52 -14.14
N ALA A 121 -3.99 19.70 -12.82
CA ALA A 121 -4.73 18.83 -11.92
C ALA A 121 -6.25 18.98 -12.09
N LEU A 122 -6.75 20.21 -12.28
CA LEU A 122 -8.17 20.45 -12.58
C LEU A 122 -8.55 19.87 -13.95
N GLU A 123 -7.74 20.10 -14.98
CA GLU A 123 -7.94 19.53 -16.32
C GLU A 123 -8.07 18.00 -16.24
N PHE A 124 -7.14 17.33 -15.56
CA PHE A 124 -7.22 15.87 -15.35
C PHE A 124 -8.49 15.45 -14.60
N LEU A 125 -8.87 16.13 -13.52
CA LEU A 125 -10.04 15.76 -12.72
C LEU A 125 -11.36 15.96 -13.49
N VAL A 126 -11.42 16.95 -14.38
CA VAL A 126 -12.56 17.17 -15.28
C VAL A 126 -12.60 16.09 -16.36
N GLU A 127 -11.46 15.80 -17.01
CA GLU A 127 -11.35 14.78 -18.05
C GLU A 127 -11.70 13.37 -17.52
N ALA A 128 -11.30 13.06 -16.29
CA ALA A 128 -11.63 11.82 -15.59
C ALA A 128 -13.06 11.80 -14.99
N GLU A 129 -13.88 12.82 -15.25
CA GLU A 129 -15.26 12.96 -14.74
C GLU A 129 -15.37 12.88 -13.20
N MET A 130 -14.30 13.23 -12.47
CA MET A 130 -14.30 13.29 -11.00
C MET A 130 -14.86 14.60 -10.46
N ILE A 131 -14.73 15.67 -11.23
CA ILE A 131 -15.34 16.97 -10.95
C ILE A 131 -16.06 17.49 -12.19
N THR A 132 -17.03 18.37 -11.97
CA THR A 132 -17.67 19.17 -13.02
C THR A 132 -17.29 20.63 -12.83
N GLU A 133 -17.09 21.32 -13.96
CA GLU A 133 -16.82 22.76 -14.01
C GLU A 133 -17.94 23.45 -14.79
N VAL A 134 -18.70 24.34 -14.13
CA VAL A 134 -19.78 25.12 -14.74
C VAL A 134 -19.52 26.61 -14.50
N GLY A 135 -18.96 27.28 -15.51
CA GLY A 135 -18.48 28.65 -15.35
C GLY A 135 -17.26 28.65 -14.42
N GLU A 136 -17.36 29.31 -13.28
CA GLU A 136 -16.29 29.31 -12.25
C GLU A 136 -16.53 28.30 -11.13
N TRP A 137 -17.69 27.62 -11.12
CA TRP A 137 -18.09 26.69 -10.07
C TRP A 137 -17.51 25.30 -10.32
N LEU A 138 -16.94 24.73 -9.26
CA LEU A 138 -16.37 23.39 -9.20
C LEU A 138 -17.19 22.54 -8.24
N GLU A 139 -17.63 21.37 -8.69
CA GLU A 139 -18.36 20.40 -7.87
C GLU A 139 -17.83 18.99 -8.10
N SER A 140 -17.70 18.18 -7.04
CA SER A 140 -17.29 16.79 -7.20
C SER A 140 -18.45 15.91 -7.65
N THR A 141 -18.19 15.01 -8.59
CA THR A 141 -19.15 13.95 -8.96
C THR A 141 -19.24 12.88 -7.87
N GLU A 142 -20.18 11.92 -8.01
CA GLU A 142 -20.23 10.75 -7.13
C GLU A 142 -18.92 9.95 -7.17
N TYR A 143 -18.31 9.85 -8.36
CA TYR A 143 -17.01 9.21 -8.55
C TYR A 143 -15.90 9.96 -7.82
N GLY A 144 -15.74 11.26 -8.04
CA GLY A 144 -14.70 12.05 -7.38
C GLY A 144 -14.87 12.08 -5.85
N SER A 145 -16.11 12.19 -5.37
CA SER A 145 -16.41 12.10 -3.93
C SER A 145 -16.01 10.74 -3.35
N LEU A 146 -16.27 9.64 -4.08
CA LEU A 146 -15.85 8.31 -3.67
C LEU A 146 -14.33 8.16 -3.63
N VAL A 147 -13.63 8.57 -4.68
CA VAL A 147 -12.16 8.55 -4.77
C VAL A 147 -11.53 9.32 -3.59
N SER A 148 -12.04 10.52 -3.32
CA SER A 148 -11.61 11.35 -2.19
C SER A 148 -11.79 10.65 -0.84
N ARG A 149 -12.95 10.00 -0.61
CA ARG A 149 -13.22 9.25 0.64
C ARG A 149 -12.36 7.98 0.78
N LEU A 150 -12.06 7.32 -0.32
CA LEU A 150 -11.18 6.14 -0.35
C LEU A 150 -9.70 6.50 -0.15
N TYR A 151 -9.37 7.79 -0.28
CA TYR A 151 -8.03 8.35 -0.14
C TYR A 151 -7.01 7.81 -1.14
N ILE A 152 -7.48 7.27 -2.27
CA ILE A 152 -6.64 6.76 -3.36
C ILE A 152 -6.24 7.92 -4.29
N ASP A 153 -5.09 7.79 -4.94
CA ASP A 153 -4.69 8.75 -5.98
C ASP A 153 -5.73 8.75 -7.13
N PRO A 154 -6.22 9.92 -7.57
CA PRO A 154 -7.13 10.03 -8.70
C PRO A 154 -6.65 9.29 -9.97
N ARG A 155 -5.34 9.25 -10.22
CA ARG A 155 -4.78 8.52 -11.37
C ARG A 155 -4.82 7.02 -11.17
N SER A 156 -4.66 6.54 -9.93
CA SER A 156 -4.86 5.12 -9.62
C SER A 156 -6.31 4.72 -9.83
N ALA A 157 -7.26 5.53 -9.35
CA ALA A 157 -8.68 5.30 -9.56
C ALA A 157 -9.01 5.19 -11.06
N GLU A 158 -8.46 6.10 -11.85
CA GLU A 158 -8.69 6.12 -13.29
C GLU A 158 -8.13 4.89 -14.01
N VAL A 159 -6.91 4.47 -13.66
CA VAL A 159 -6.30 3.22 -14.15
C VAL A 159 -7.16 2.01 -13.78
N ILE A 160 -7.66 1.96 -12.55
CA ILE A 160 -8.49 0.85 -12.05
C ILE A 160 -9.83 0.79 -12.80
N VAL A 161 -10.54 1.92 -12.87
CA VAL A 161 -11.88 2.01 -13.47
C VAL A 161 -11.81 1.73 -14.98
N THR A 162 -10.86 2.35 -15.69
CA THR A 162 -10.67 2.13 -17.13
C THR A 162 -10.46 0.65 -17.46
N ALA A 163 -9.57 -0.02 -16.72
CA ALA A 163 -9.33 -1.45 -16.91
C ALA A 163 -10.59 -2.28 -16.58
N MET A 164 -11.25 -1.98 -15.47
CA MET A 164 -12.38 -2.74 -14.93
C MET A 164 -13.63 -2.69 -15.82
N ILE A 165 -13.94 -1.54 -16.43
CA ILE A 165 -15.09 -1.40 -17.36
C ILE A 165 -14.95 -2.35 -18.56
N GLY A 166 -13.72 -2.60 -19.02
CA GLY A 166 -13.44 -3.53 -20.12
C GLY A 166 -13.51 -5.01 -19.75
N GLN A 167 -13.49 -5.34 -18.45
CA GLN A 167 -13.39 -6.73 -18.00
C GLN A 167 -14.74 -7.45 -17.96
N LYS A 168 -14.82 -8.57 -18.69
CA LYS A 168 -15.98 -9.47 -18.67
C LYS A 168 -15.88 -10.51 -17.56
N GLU A 169 -14.68 -11.00 -17.31
CA GLU A 169 -14.42 -12.05 -16.33
C GLU A 169 -13.37 -11.58 -15.33
N TYR A 170 -13.49 -12.07 -14.10
CA TYR A 170 -12.59 -11.73 -13.01
C TYR A 170 -11.40 -12.69 -12.98
N THR A 171 -10.20 -12.16 -12.73
CA THR A 171 -8.97 -12.93 -12.50
C THR A 171 -8.20 -12.34 -11.32
N ASP A 172 -7.71 -13.20 -10.41
CA ASP A 172 -6.89 -12.76 -9.26
C ASP A 172 -5.60 -12.07 -9.74
N THR A 173 -4.94 -12.69 -10.74
CA THR A 173 -3.69 -12.20 -11.30
C THR A 173 -3.84 -10.83 -11.95
N GLY A 174 -4.90 -10.65 -12.74
CA GLY A 174 -5.17 -9.39 -13.44
C GLY A 174 -5.47 -8.25 -12.48
N LEU A 175 -6.31 -8.49 -11.46
CA LEU A 175 -6.56 -7.49 -10.41
C LEU A 175 -5.25 -7.14 -9.66
N LEU A 176 -4.54 -8.13 -9.13
CA LEU A 176 -3.33 -7.88 -8.33
C LEU A 176 -2.25 -7.14 -9.14
N GLN A 177 -2.02 -7.53 -10.39
CA GLN A 177 -1.03 -6.87 -11.25
C GLN A 177 -1.41 -5.43 -11.57
N LEU A 178 -2.69 -5.17 -11.89
CA LEU A 178 -3.21 -3.82 -12.13
C LEU A 178 -3.01 -2.92 -10.89
N LEU A 179 -3.41 -3.40 -9.71
CA LEU A 179 -3.25 -2.64 -8.47
C LEU A 179 -1.78 -2.38 -8.14
N CYS A 180 -0.90 -3.36 -8.38
CA CYS A 180 0.53 -3.16 -8.21
C CYS A 180 1.15 -2.21 -9.24
N PHE A 181 0.46 -1.93 -10.34
CA PHE A 181 0.90 -0.95 -11.33
C PHE A 181 0.48 0.48 -10.95
N THR A 182 -0.50 0.66 -10.06
CA THR A 182 -0.97 1.98 -9.64
C THR A 182 0.09 2.78 -8.85
N PRO A 183 0.09 4.12 -8.95
CA PRO A 183 0.99 4.99 -8.17
C PRO A 183 0.93 4.78 -6.65
N ASP A 184 -0.20 4.34 -6.12
CA ASP A 184 -0.41 4.11 -4.68
C ASP A 184 0.37 2.92 -4.13
N MET A 185 0.73 1.95 -4.98
CA MET A 185 1.37 0.71 -4.53
C MET A 185 2.89 0.84 -4.49
N LEU A 186 3.47 0.59 -3.31
CA LEU A 186 4.91 0.34 -3.20
C LEU A 186 5.24 -1.04 -3.77
N THR A 187 6.15 -1.06 -4.74
CA THR A 187 6.54 -2.29 -5.45
C THR A 187 7.95 -2.74 -5.12
N LEU A 188 8.14 -4.06 -5.16
CA LEU A 188 9.46 -4.70 -5.06
C LEU A 188 10.40 -4.20 -6.15
N TYR A 189 11.70 -4.23 -5.86
CA TYR A 189 12.73 -4.10 -6.90
C TYR A 189 12.90 -5.40 -7.66
N VAL A 190 13.24 -5.30 -8.93
CA VAL A 190 13.52 -6.45 -9.80
C VAL A 190 15.02 -6.66 -9.90
N ARG A 191 15.44 -7.92 -9.74
CA ARG A 191 16.83 -8.34 -9.91
C ARG A 191 16.96 -9.15 -11.19
N ARG A 192 18.19 -9.25 -11.70
CA ARG A 192 18.50 -10.14 -12.84
C ARG A 192 18.10 -11.59 -12.58
N SER A 193 18.17 -12.06 -11.34
CA SER A 193 17.74 -13.41 -10.95
C SER A 193 16.23 -13.63 -11.08
N ASP A 194 15.44 -12.55 -11.06
CA ASP A 194 13.99 -12.62 -11.04
C ASP A 194 13.41 -12.74 -12.44
N ILE A 195 14.14 -12.30 -13.47
CA ILE A 195 13.67 -12.20 -14.86
C ILE A 195 13.09 -13.52 -15.36
N TYR A 196 13.78 -14.65 -15.16
CA TYR A 196 13.27 -15.95 -15.61
C TYR A 196 11.95 -16.34 -14.95
N LEU A 197 11.80 -16.03 -13.65
CA LEU A 197 10.56 -16.30 -12.92
C LEU A 197 9.43 -15.42 -13.43
N LEU A 198 9.70 -14.14 -13.67
CA LEU A 198 8.73 -13.16 -14.17
C LEU A 198 8.29 -13.49 -15.60
N ASP A 199 9.22 -13.81 -16.50
CA ASP A 199 8.91 -14.19 -17.88
C ASP A 199 8.01 -15.42 -17.95
N ARG A 200 8.31 -16.43 -17.13
CA ARG A 200 7.50 -17.64 -17.03
C ARG A 200 6.10 -17.33 -16.52
N PHE A 201 6.00 -16.56 -15.44
CA PHE A 201 4.72 -16.16 -14.86
C PHE A 201 3.89 -15.33 -15.84
N LEU A 202 4.51 -14.36 -16.52
CA LEU A 202 3.87 -13.54 -17.54
C LEU A 202 3.32 -14.39 -18.68
N THR A 203 4.11 -15.36 -19.17
CA THR A 203 3.69 -16.25 -20.25
C THR A 203 2.50 -17.14 -19.84
N GLU A 204 2.51 -17.63 -18.60
CA GLU A 204 1.44 -18.49 -18.05
C GLU A 204 0.13 -17.72 -17.80
N HIS A 205 0.21 -16.42 -17.50
CA HIS A 205 -0.94 -15.61 -17.06
C HIS A 205 -1.26 -14.43 -18.00
N LEU A 206 -0.72 -14.41 -19.21
CA LEU A 206 -0.90 -13.29 -20.15
C LEU A 206 -2.37 -12.98 -20.42
N ASP A 207 -3.18 -14.01 -20.63
CA ASP A 207 -4.61 -13.90 -20.90
C ASP A 207 -5.44 -13.51 -19.66
N GLU A 208 -4.83 -13.53 -18.47
CA GLU A 208 -5.49 -13.14 -17.22
C GLU A 208 -5.29 -11.65 -16.88
N LEU A 209 -4.38 -10.94 -17.54
CA LEU A 209 -4.07 -9.54 -17.21
C LEU A 209 -5.21 -8.59 -17.58
N TRP A 210 -5.49 -7.61 -16.72
CA TRP A 210 -6.55 -6.61 -16.96
C TRP A 210 -6.08 -5.40 -17.76
N MET A 211 -4.77 -5.25 -17.91
CA MET A 211 -4.15 -4.19 -18.69
C MET A 211 -3.25 -4.79 -19.76
N GLU A 212 -3.15 -4.10 -20.89
CA GLU A 212 -2.15 -4.42 -21.89
C GLU A 212 -0.75 -4.09 -21.36
N ILE A 213 0.25 -4.86 -21.81
CA ILE A 213 1.66 -4.59 -21.48
C ILE A 213 2.05 -3.29 -22.21
N PRO A 214 2.49 -2.24 -21.48
CA PRO A 214 2.94 -1.02 -22.13
C PRO A 214 4.12 -1.29 -23.08
N TRP A 215 4.08 -0.69 -24.26
CA TRP A 215 5.14 -0.82 -25.28
C TRP A 215 6.49 -0.26 -24.80
N ASP A 216 6.42 0.74 -23.93
CA ASP A 216 7.50 1.37 -23.19
C ASP A 216 7.55 0.85 -21.75
N SER A 217 7.25 -0.44 -21.54
CA SER A 217 7.31 -1.06 -20.22
C SER A 217 8.73 -1.00 -19.65
N ASP A 218 8.97 0.07 -18.91
CA ASP A 218 10.11 0.23 -18.04
C ASP A 218 10.07 -0.82 -16.91
N GLU A 219 11.09 -0.80 -16.04
CA GLU A 219 11.17 -1.63 -14.84
C GLU A 219 9.87 -1.59 -13.99
N ARG A 220 9.05 -0.55 -14.10
CA ARG A 220 7.76 -0.42 -13.40
C ARG A 220 6.83 -1.61 -13.63
N PHE A 221 6.73 -2.11 -14.85
CA PHE A 221 5.84 -3.25 -15.15
C PHE A 221 6.37 -4.53 -14.49
N ASP A 222 7.67 -4.80 -14.59
CA ASP A 222 8.29 -5.98 -13.96
C ASP A 222 8.18 -5.92 -12.43
N ARG A 223 8.31 -4.71 -11.85
CA ARG A 223 8.14 -4.48 -10.41
C ARG A 223 6.71 -4.72 -9.96
N SER A 224 5.71 -4.28 -10.75
CA SER A 224 4.31 -4.56 -10.44
C SER A 224 4.02 -6.05 -10.53
N LEU A 225 4.52 -6.72 -11.56
CA LEU A 225 4.36 -8.15 -11.76
C LEU A 225 5.00 -8.98 -10.64
N LYS A 226 6.24 -8.65 -10.24
CA LYS A 226 6.93 -9.31 -9.13
C LYS A 226 6.14 -9.17 -7.82
N THR A 227 5.61 -7.98 -7.56
CA THR A 227 4.82 -7.69 -6.36
C THR A 227 3.50 -8.45 -6.38
N ALA A 228 2.80 -8.47 -7.51
CA ALA A 228 1.57 -9.24 -7.68
C ALA A 228 1.78 -10.75 -7.50
N LEU A 229 2.91 -11.29 -7.99
CA LEU A 229 3.27 -12.68 -7.82
C LEU A 229 3.52 -13.03 -6.34
N LEU A 230 4.18 -12.15 -5.56
CA LEU A 230 4.32 -12.31 -4.11
C LEU A 230 2.95 -12.34 -3.41
N LEU A 231 2.07 -11.41 -3.77
CA LEU A 231 0.73 -11.30 -3.17
C LEU A 231 -0.17 -12.50 -3.53
N SER A 232 -0.02 -13.01 -4.75
CA SER A 232 -0.68 -14.26 -5.18
C SER A 232 -0.19 -15.45 -4.37
N ASP A 233 1.12 -15.59 -4.16
CA ASP A 233 1.70 -16.62 -3.29
C ASP A 233 1.16 -16.53 -1.86
N TRP A 234 1.07 -15.31 -1.32
CA TRP A 234 0.50 -15.05 -0.01
C TRP A 234 -0.96 -15.50 0.09
N ALA A 235 -1.80 -15.07 -0.86
CA ALA A 235 -3.21 -15.46 -0.95
C ALA A 235 -3.40 -16.96 -1.25
N ASN A 236 -2.38 -17.64 -1.78
CA ASN A 236 -2.39 -19.08 -2.03
C ASN A 236 -1.78 -19.92 -0.90
N GLU A 237 -1.56 -19.30 0.27
CA GLU A 237 -1.06 -19.92 1.50
C GLU A 237 0.39 -20.40 1.45
N VAL A 238 1.22 -19.82 0.59
CA VAL A 238 2.66 -20.09 0.59
C VAL A 238 3.26 -19.61 1.92
N GLY A 239 4.13 -20.44 2.51
CA GLY A 239 4.79 -20.16 3.78
C GLY A 239 5.61 -18.88 3.73
N GLU A 240 5.59 -18.10 4.81
CA GLU A 240 6.27 -16.80 4.88
C GLU A 240 7.77 -16.91 4.60
N GLU A 241 8.44 -17.91 5.20
CA GLU A 241 9.85 -18.22 4.95
C GLU A 241 10.13 -18.46 3.45
N THR A 242 9.26 -19.24 2.79
CA THR A 242 9.38 -19.50 1.34
C THR A 242 9.19 -18.24 0.51
N ILE A 243 8.26 -17.35 0.90
CA ILE A 243 8.07 -16.05 0.23
C ILE A 243 9.31 -15.18 0.43
N CYS A 244 9.81 -15.06 1.67
CA CYS A 244 11.01 -14.30 2.00
C CYS A 244 12.22 -14.75 1.16
N GLU A 245 12.45 -16.06 1.07
CA GLU A 245 13.52 -16.64 0.25
C GLU A 245 13.32 -16.39 -1.25
N ARG A 246 12.11 -16.66 -1.76
CA ARG A 246 11.81 -16.58 -3.20
C ARG A 246 11.93 -15.16 -3.75
N TYR A 247 11.45 -14.16 -3.03
CA TYR A 247 11.41 -12.77 -3.51
C TYR A 247 12.56 -11.91 -2.95
N ASN A 248 13.38 -12.48 -2.06
CA ASN A 248 14.40 -11.80 -1.28
C ASN A 248 13.82 -10.59 -0.53
N VAL A 249 12.88 -10.86 0.36
CA VAL A 249 12.19 -9.86 1.18
C VAL A 249 12.23 -10.26 2.64
N GLY A 250 12.03 -9.31 3.55
CA GLY A 250 11.78 -9.59 4.95
C GLY A 250 10.29 -9.78 5.24
N PRO A 251 9.92 -10.35 6.40
CA PRO A 251 8.55 -10.43 6.86
C PRO A 251 7.80 -9.09 6.82
N GLY A 252 8.47 -8.02 7.26
CA GLY A 252 7.90 -6.67 7.27
C GLY A 252 7.50 -6.16 5.88
N ASP A 253 8.25 -6.53 4.83
CA ASP A 253 7.92 -6.15 3.46
C ASP A 253 6.64 -6.86 2.99
N ILE A 254 6.48 -8.15 3.32
CA ILE A 254 5.27 -8.91 2.99
C ILE A 254 4.06 -8.24 3.64
N TYR A 255 4.13 -7.95 4.94
CA TYR A 255 3.01 -7.31 5.64
C TYR A 255 2.69 -5.92 5.11
N GLY A 256 3.71 -5.10 4.81
CA GLY A 256 3.50 -3.78 4.20
C GLY A 256 2.84 -3.86 2.83
N MET A 257 3.20 -4.85 2.01
CA MET A 257 2.57 -5.08 0.70
C MET A 257 1.15 -5.59 0.83
N VAL A 258 0.90 -6.52 1.76
CA VAL A 258 -0.45 -7.03 2.03
C VAL A 258 -1.36 -5.92 2.52
N GLU A 259 -0.88 -5.05 3.42
CA GLU A 259 -1.62 -3.89 3.91
C GLU A 259 -1.95 -2.91 2.77
N GLY A 260 -0.93 -2.51 1.99
CA GLY A 260 -1.10 -1.60 0.86
C GLY A 260 -2.07 -2.13 -0.19
N VAL A 261 -1.92 -3.38 -0.62
CA VAL A 261 -2.83 -3.94 -1.63
C VAL A 261 -4.23 -4.20 -1.06
N SER A 262 -4.37 -4.56 0.23
CA SER A 262 -5.70 -4.80 0.81
C SER A 262 -6.54 -3.54 0.78
N TRP A 263 -5.93 -2.38 1.07
CA TRP A 263 -6.58 -1.08 0.91
C TRP A 263 -6.98 -0.80 -0.54
N LEU A 264 -6.11 -1.11 -1.51
CA LEU A 264 -6.41 -0.93 -2.93
C LEU A 264 -7.50 -1.88 -3.45
N ILE A 265 -7.53 -3.14 -3.00
CA ILE A 265 -8.59 -4.11 -3.32
C ILE A 265 -9.92 -3.62 -2.73
N HIS A 266 -9.91 -3.14 -1.48
CA HIS A 266 -11.07 -2.53 -0.85
C HIS A 266 -11.60 -1.35 -1.67
N ALA A 267 -10.72 -0.42 -2.07
CA ALA A 267 -11.07 0.70 -2.93
C ALA A 267 -11.65 0.24 -4.28
N SER A 268 -11.05 -0.77 -4.90
CA SER A 268 -11.52 -1.38 -6.16
C SER A 268 -12.92 -1.99 -6.02
N ARG A 269 -13.23 -2.63 -4.88
CA ARG A 269 -14.57 -3.16 -4.60
C ARG A 269 -15.63 -2.06 -4.61
N HIS A 270 -15.30 -0.90 -4.03
CA HIS A 270 -16.20 0.25 -4.00
C HIS A 270 -16.35 0.90 -5.39
N LEU A 271 -15.26 1.02 -6.15
CA LEU A 271 -15.30 1.49 -7.54
C LEU A 271 -16.11 0.53 -8.44
N ALA A 272 -15.96 -0.78 -8.25
CA ALA A 272 -16.71 -1.81 -8.97
C ALA A 272 -18.23 -1.65 -8.81
N ARG A 273 -18.70 -1.26 -7.62
CA ARG A 273 -20.15 -1.02 -7.41
C ARG A 273 -20.71 0.07 -8.32
N LEU A 274 -19.91 1.07 -8.66
CA LEU A 274 -20.31 2.18 -9.52
C LEU A 274 -20.14 1.85 -11.01
N PHE A 275 -19.04 1.20 -11.39
CA PHE A 275 -18.65 1.05 -12.80
C PHE A 275 -18.75 -0.37 -13.37
N ALA A 276 -18.61 -1.40 -12.54
CA ALA A 276 -18.61 -2.80 -12.98
C ALA A 276 -19.21 -3.75 -11.90
N PRO A 277 -20.53 -3.66 -11.62
CA PRO A 277 -21.13 -4.33 -10.46
C PRO A 277 -20.90 -5.85 -10.43
N HIS A 278 -20.75 -6.51 -11.59
CA HIS A 278 -20.49 -7.94 -11.72
C HIS A 278 -19.15 -8.38 -11.11
N LEU A 279 -18.18 -7.47 -10.96
CA LEU A 279 -16.87 -7.76 -10.37
C LEU A 279 -16.82 -7.56 -8.85
N THR A 280 -17.85 -6.92 -8.26
CA THR A 280 -17.87 -6.60 -6.82
C THR A 280 -17.69 -7.83 -5.94
N GLY A 281 -18.42 -8.91 -6.20
CA GLY A 281 -18.37 -10.14 -5.41
C GLY A 281 -17.01 -10.84 -5.47
N PRO A 282 -16.46 -11.10 -6.66
CA PRO A 282 -15.10 -11.64 -6.79
C PRO A 282 -14.00 -10.77 -6.15
N ILE A 283 -14.09 -9.44 -6.27
CA ILE A 283 -13.12 -8.52 -5.63
C ILE A 283 -13.24 -8.59 -4.11
N GLU A 284 -14.46 -8.63 -3.55
CA GLU A 284 -14.69 -8.82 -2.12
C GLU A 284 -14.12 -10.14 -1.59
N GLU A 285 -14.24 -11.21 -2.36
CA GLU A 285 -13.62 -12.49 -2.03
C GLU A 285 -12.09 -12.36 -1.98
N MET A 286 -11.49 -11.65 -2.94
CA MET A 286 -10.05 -11.43 -3.00
C MET A 286 -9.53 -10.52 -1.88
N GLU A 287 -10.33 -9.54 -1.46
CA GLU A 287 -10.04 -8.69 -0.29
C GLU A 287 -9.82 -9.56 0.95
N LEU A 288 -10.76 -10.47 1.22
CA LEU A 288 -10.69 -11.38 2.36
C LEU A 288 -9.51 -12.36 2.25
N ARG A 289 -9.29 -12.93 1.05
CA ARG A 289 -8.19 -13.87 0.80
C ARG A 289 -6.83 -13.20 0.98
N THR A 290 -6.67 -11.98 0.51
CA THR A 290 -5.41 -11.23 0.60
C THR A 290 -5.16 -10.74 2.02
N LYS A 291 -6.17 -10.19 2.70
CA LYS A 291 -6.06 -9.73 4.09
C LYS A 291 -5.59 -10.83 5.05
N HIS A 292 -6.06 -12.06 4.83
CA HIS A 292 -5.76 -13.19 5.70
C HIS A 292 -4.72 -14.18 5.15
N GLY A 293 -4.31 -14.02 3.89
CA GLY A 293 -3.38 -14.91 3.19
C GLY A 293 -3.93 -16.31 2.98
N ILE A 294 -5.21 -16.45 2.61
CA ILE A 294 -5.90 -17.74 2.55
C ILE A 294 -6.51 -18.02 1.17
N ARG A 295 -6.65 -19.30 0.86
CA ARG A 295 -7.46 -19.75 -0.27
C ARG A 295 -8.95 -19.68 0.07
N LYS A 296 -9.77 -19.65 -0.99
CA LYS A 296 -11.24 -19.51 -0.92
C LYS A 296 -11.90 -20.49 0.05
N GLU A 297 -11.44 -21.74 0.10
CA GLU A 297 -12.05 -22.77 0.94
C GLU A 297 -11.94 -22.50 2.45
N LEU A 298 -11.07 -21.59 2.88
CA LEU A 298 -10.88 -21.24 4.30
C LEU A 298 -11.72 -20.04 4.75
N LEU A 299 -12.39 -19.33 3.84
CA LEU A 299 -13.20 -18.15 4.15
C LEU A 299 -14.25 -18.39 5.26
N PRO A 300 -14.94 -19.54 5.35
CA PRO A 300 -15.89 -19.80 6.43
C PRO A 300 -15.24 -19.80 7.83
N LEU A 301 -13.96 -20.19 7.92
CA LEU A 301 -13.24 -20.34 9.18
C LEU A 301 -12.61 -19.03 9.67
N ILE A 302 -12.25 -18.13 8.75
CA ILE A 302 -11.52 -16.90 9.09
C ILE A 302 -12.38 -15.86 9.82
N ARG A 303 -13.71 -16.02 9.74
CA ARG A 303 -14.68 -15.22 10.50
C ARG A 303 -14.55 -15.42 12.02
N LEU A 304 -13.95 -16.52 12.46
CA LEU A 304 -13.76 -16.83 13.88
C LEU A 304 -12.53 -16.10 14.43
N ARG A 305 -12.72 -15.29 15.47
CA ARG A 305 -11.64 -14.57 16.14
C ARG A 305 -10.61 -15.56 16.68
N GLY A 306 -9.33 -15.28 16.42
CA GLY A 306 -8.20 -16.12 16.83
C GLY A 306 -7.86 -17.27 15.87
N ILE A 307 -8.60 -17.42 14.76
CA ILE A 307 -8.27 -18.35 13.67
C ILE A 307 -7.56 -17.58 12.55
N GLY A 308 -6.24 -17.69 12.49
CA GLY A 308 -5.45 -17.22 11.34
C GLY A 308 -5.20 -18.34 10.32
N ARG A 309 -4.53 -18.00 9.21
CA ARG A 309 -4.17 -18.90 8.09
C ARG A 309 -3.77 -20.31 8.50
N VAL A 310 -2.77 -20.44 9.38
CA VAL A 310 -2.22 -21.74 9.79
C VAL A 310 -3.25 -22.60 10.52
N ARG A 311 -4.05 -21.99 11.40
CA ARG A 311 -5.08 -22.73 12.16
C ARG A 311 -6.25 -23.10 11.25
N ALA A 312 -6.68 -22.18 10.38
CA ALA A 312 -7.72 -22.44 9.39
C ALA A 312 -7.35 -23.62 8.49
N ARG A 313 -6.12 -23.65 7.95
CA ARG A 313 -5.65 -24.76 7.12
C ARG A 313 -5.57 -26.08 7.89
N ARG A 314 -5.11 -26.07 9.15
CA ARG A 314 -5.11 -27.27 10.01
C ARG A 314 -6.51 -27.82 10.25
N LEU A 315 -7.49 -26.96 10.54
CA LEU A 315 -8.88 -27.36 10.70
C LEU A 315 -9.43 -27.97 9.42
N PHE A 316 -9.26 -27.28 8.29
CA PHE A 316 -9.71 -27.76 6.98
C PHE A 316 -9.15 -29.14 6.63
N ASN A 317 -7.84 -29.35 6.80
CA ASN A 317 -7.18 -30.63 6.55
C ASN A 317 -7.66 -31.77 7.46
N ASN A 318 -8.29 -31.46 8.60
CA ASN A 318 -8.90 -32.42 9.51
C ASN A 318 -10.42 -32.60 9.28
N GLY A 319 -10.94 -32.12 8.14
CA GLY A 319 -12.36 -32.20 7.81
C GLY A 319 -13.23 -31.21 8.58
N LEU A 320 -12.63 -30.18 9.19
CA LEU A 320 -13.30 -29.17 10.00
C LEU A 320 -13.35 -27.84 9.24
N GLY A 321 -13.71 -27.89 7.95
CA GLY A 321 -13.69 -26.75 7.03
C GLY A 321 -14.87 -25.79 7.12
N SER A 322 -15.92 -26.16 7.87
CA SER A 322 -17.15 -25.35 8.02
C SER A 322 -17.54 -25.19 9.49
N LEU A 323 -18.34 -24.16 9.77
CA LEU A 323 -18.85 -23.92 11.13
C LEU A 323 -19.69 -25.10 11.63
N ASP A 324 -20.46 -25.74 10.75
CA ASP A 324 -21.25 -26.91 11.11
C ASP A 324 -20.38 -28.14 11.40
N ALA A 325 -19.29 -28.32 10.64
CA ALA A 325 -18.32 -29.38 10.91
C ALA A 325 -17.61 -29.16 12.26
N LEU A 326 -17.32 -27.91 12.62
CA LEU A 326 -16.78 -27.56 13.94
C LEU A 326 -17.78 -27.92 15.05
N ARG A 327 -19.04 -27.49 14.93
CA ARG A 327 -20.10 -27.79 15.90
C ARG A 327 -20.29 -29.29 16.10
N ALA A 328 -20.38 -30.04 15.00
CA ALA A 328 -20.57 -31.50 15.04
C ALA A 328 -19.38 -32.24 15.65
N ALA A 329 -18.16 -31.71 15.49
CA ALA A 329 -16.95 -32.30 16.06
C ALA A 329 -16.81 -32.10 17.57
N GLY A 330 -17.39 -31.03 18.11
CA GLY A 330 -17.32 -30.66 19.52
C GLY A 330 -15.97 -30.08 19.97
N PRO A 331 -15.93 -29.43 21.15
CA PRO A 331 -14.79 -28.66 21.62
C PRO A 331 -13.52 -29.51 21.84
N GLU A 332 -13.67 -30.76 22.29
CA GLU A 332 -12.52 -31.64 22.52
C GLU A 332 -11.75 -31.97 21.23
N LYS A 333 -12.47 -32.31 20.15
CA LYS A 333 -11.86 -32.69 18.87
C LYS A 333 -11.20 -31.48 18.20
N VAL A 334 -11.86 -30.33 18.23
CA VAL A 334 -11.29 -29.07 17.73
C VAL A 334 -10.07 -28.66 18.58
N GLY A 335 -10.16 -28.80 19.90
CA GLY A 335 -9.08 -28.51 20.84
C GLY A 335 -7.82 -29.34 20.63
N LYS A 336 -7.94 -30.59 20.13
CA LYS A 336 -6.80 -31.42 19.73
C LYS A 336 -6.05 -30.86 18.50
N VAL A 337 -6.73 -30.11 17.62
CA VAL A 337 -6.15 -29.59 16.38
C VAL A 337 -5.51 -28.21 16.59
N ILE A 338 -6.20 -27.31 17.30
CA ILE A 338 -5.79 -25.89 17.43
C ILE A 338 -5.44 -25.46 18.86
N GLY A 339 -5.57 -26.36 19.84
CA GLY A 339 -5.34 -26.09 21.26
C GLY A 339 -6.62 -25.77 22.02
N GLN A 340 -6.72 -26.26 23.26
CA GLN A 340 -7.95 -26.22 24.07
C GLN A 340 -8.45 -24.80 24.36
N LYS A 341 -7.55 -23.87 24.70
CA LYS A 341 -7.93 -22.47 24.99
C LYS A 341 -8.55 -21.76 23.76
N ILE A 342 -8.04 -22.06 22.57
CA ILE A 342 -8.53 -21.45 21.34
C ILE A 342 -9.85 -22.11 20.93
N ALA A 343 -9.95 -23.43 21.06
CA ALA A 343 -11.22 -24.13 20.83
C ALA A 343 -12.33 -23.61 21.74
N ALA A 344 -12.07 -23.40 23.03
CA ALA A 344 -13.06 -22.82 23.96
C ALA A 344 -13.58 -21.46 23.44
N ARG A 345 -12.68 -20.54 23.08
CA ARG A 345 -13.03 -19.24 22.48
C ARG A 345 -13.80 -19.34 21.17
N VAL A 346 -13.50 -20.35 20.35
CA VAL A 346 -14.23 -20.58 19.09
C VAL A 346 -15.66 -21.03 19.38
N PHE A 347 -15.85 -21.92 20.35
CA PHE A 347 -17.19 -22.39 20.72
C PHE A 347 -18.02 -21.32 21.43
N GLU A 348 -17.41 -20.48 22.28
CA GLU A 348 -18.05 -19.28 22.84
C GLU A 348 -18.64 -18.40 21.71
N GLN A 349 -17.86 -18.10 20.67
CA GLN A 349 -18.33 -17.32 19.51
C GLN A 349 -19.44 -18.02 18.72
N LEU A 350 -19.37 -19.36 18.59
CA LEU A 350 -20.38 -20.14 17.87
C LEU A 350 -21.73 -20.18 18.60
N GLU A 351 -21.71 -20.00 19.93
CA GLU A 351 -22.90 -19.91 20.79
C GLU A 351 -23.45 -18.48 20.85
N GLU A 352 -22.59 -17.46 20.91
CA GLU A 352 -22.97 -16.03 20.92
C GLU A 352 -23.58 -15.56 19.59
N GLY A 353 -23.11 -16.09 18.45
CA GLY A 353 -23.63 -15.76 17.10
C GLY A 353 -25.08 -16.22 16.81
N GLN A 354 -25.86 -16.56 17.83
CA GLN A 354 -27.32 -16.79 17.74
C GLN A 354 -28.14 -15.48 17.76
N GLY A 355 -27.52 -14.33 18.04
CA GLY A 355 -28.16 -13.02 18.00
C GLY A 355 -27.33 -12.00 17.22
N GLU A 356 -27.90 -11.52 16.11
CA GLU A 356 -27.49 -10.35 15.33
C GLU A 356 -26.16 -10.41 14.55
N ILE A 357 -26.30 -10.10 13.25
CA ILE A 357 -25.20 -9.88 12.31
C ILE A 357 -24.70 -8.45 12.59
N GLU A 358 -23.73 -8.31 13.49
CA GLU A 358 -22.92 -7.09 13.51
C GLU A 358 -21.84 -7.20 12.43
N GLU A 359 -21.73 -6.14 11.63
CA GLU A 359 -20.65 -5.93 10.68
C GLU A 359 -19.30 -6.20 11.34
N VAL A 360 -18.37 -6.74 10.56
CA VAL A 360 -16.99 -7.02 10.97
C VAL A 360 -16.33 -5.71 11.40
N THR A 361 -16.44 -5.37 12.69
CA THR A 361 -15.74 -4.24 13.28
C THR A 361 -14.25 -4.52 13.28
N GLU A 362 -13.51 -3.54 12.78
CA GLU A 362 -12.07 -3.37 12.89
C GLU A 362 -11.61 -3.56 14.34
N ASP A 363 -11.17 -4.77 14.68
CA ASP A 363 -10.19 -5.01 15.74
C ASP A 363 -9.73 -6.46 15.67
N GLN A 364 -8.98 -6.76 14.60
CA GLN A 364 -7.98 -7.81 14.70
C GLN A 364 -6.65 -7.14 14.95
N SER A 365 -6.29 -7.14 16.23
CA SER A 365 -4.95 -6.98 16.76
C SER A 365 -3.87 -7.29 15.72
N THR A 366 -3.33 -6.24 15.10
CA THR A 366 -1.95 -6.25 14.66
C THR A 366 -1.12 -6.66 15.87
N LEU A 367 -0.30 -7.69 15.70
CA LEU A 367 0.63 -8.23 16.70
C LEU A 367 1.66 -7.16 17.06
N SER A 368 1.25 -6.20 17.88
CA SER A 368 2.06 -5.14 18.48
C SER A 368 2.42 -5.52 19.91
N TRP A 369 2.79 -6.78 20.17
CA TRP A 369 3.33 -7.18 21.47
C TRP A 369 4.36 -8.31 21.32
N PHE A 370 5.53 -7.94 20.82
CA PHE A 370 6.80 -8.54 21.21
C PHE A 370 7.84 -7.44 21.36
N GLY A 371 7.92 -6.92 22.59
CA GLY A 371 9.16 -6.46 23.19
C GLY A 371 9.79 -7.59 23.99
#